data_AF-B0G0W8-F1
#
_entry.id   AF-B0G0W8-F1
#
_cell.length_a   1.000
_cell.length_b   1.000
_cell.length_c   1.000
_cell.angle_alpha   90.00
_cell.angle_beta   90.00
_cell.angle_gamma   90.00
#
_symmetry.space_group_name_H-M   'P 1'
#
loop_
_entity.id
_entity.type
_entity.pdbx_description
1 polymer ?
#
loop_
_entity_poly.entity_id
_entity_poly.type
_entity_poly.pdbx_seq_one_letter_code
_entity_poly.pdbx_strand_id
1 'polypeptide(L)'
;MRFVNGKPIWSPVTEELRSAELPLRLWLSAKLPNVKPCFAEFRKAIRHSCIEPPTGLPTGTAGAAFDYLLRYRLGAEDPAELAVIGSALTDQKRDWTSTVVNLAAELRDIASVWKTSGQLDTSQPPAKLAEGCWALALFTELSRGVPFERSALRSLGSEVSTDALLMLAPRSGIDDLARLYLSSSKTLFPYLSGRRGTVVLGPTFGASIPGDADLIKGTTLVELKATVDRRRRDGT
;
A
#
# COMPACT_ATOMS: atom_id res chain seq x y z
N MET A 1 17.33 18.57 12.07
CA MET A 1 16.30 19.61 12.16
C MET A 1 16.68 20.76 11.23
N ARG A 2 15.85 21.03 10.22
CA ARG A 2 16.05 22.18 9.31
C ARG A 2 15.17 23.33 9.77
N PHE A 3 15.55 24.56 9.49
CA PHE A 3 14.72 25.73 9.81
C PHE A 3 14.33 26.43 8.50
N VAL A 4 13.04 26.77 8.36
CA VAL A 4 12.55 27.63 7.28
C VAL A 4 11.74 28.72 7.93
N ASN A 5 12.08 29.98 7.64
CA ASN A 5 11.48 31.17 8.27
C ASN A 5 11.48 31.10 9.81
N GLY A 6 12.56 30.59 10.40
CA GLY A 6 12.73 30.46 11.86
C GLY A 6 11.88 29.35 12.51
N LYS A 7 11.07 28.61 11.75
CA LYS A 7 10.32 27.47 12.25
C LYS A 7 11.07 26.16 11.97
N PRO A 8 11.18 25.26 12.95
CA PRO A 8 11.75 23.95 12.70
C PRO A 8 10.84 23.15 11.77
N ILE A 9 11.41 22.68 10.66
CA ILE A 9 10.81 21.69 9.78
C ILE A 9 11.40 20.33 10.14
N TRP A 10 10.50 19.42 10.47
CA TRP A 10 10.78 18.02 10.68
C TRP A 10 10.73 17.27 9.36
N SER A 11 11.64 16.32 9.18
CA SER A 11 11.49 15.33 8.11
C SER A 11 10.32 14.39 8.46
N PRO A 12 9.78 13.63 7.49
CA PRO A 12 8.78 12.60 7.78
C PRO A 12 9.27 11.64 8.88
N VAL A 13 8.34 11.10 9.67
CA VAL A 13 8.65 10.17 10.79
C VAL A 13 9.58 9.05 10.32
N THR A 14 9.33 8.47 9.16
CA THR A 14 10.17 7.40 8.60
C THR A 14 11.62 7.83 8.41
N GLU A 15 11.88 9.06 7.98
CA GLU A 15 13.22 9.64 7.83
C GLU A 15 13.86 9.95 9.19
N GLU A 16 13.12 10.58 10.10
CA GLU A 16 13.57 10.89 11.46
C GLU A 16 13.93 9.65 12.29
N LEU A 17 13.51 8.45 11.84
CA LEU A 17 13.83 7.16 12.45
C LEU A 17 15.00 6.42 11.77
N ARG A 18 15.51 6.88 10.62
CA ARG A 18 16.55 6.16 9.85
C ARG A 18 17.92 6.14 10.54
N SER A 19 18.27 7.21 11.23
CA SER A 19 19.57 7.34 11.90
C SER A 19 19.41 7.37 13.42
N ALA A 20 20.34 6.70 14.11
CA ALA A 20 20.41 6.65 15.58
C ALA A 20 20.61 8.03 16.22
N GLU A 21 21.17 8.98 15.48
CA GLU A 21 21.51 10.32 15.96
C GLU A 21 20.38 11.33 15.80
N LEU A 22 19.29 10.96 15.10
CA LEU A 22 18.19 11.89 14.86
C LEU A 22 17.35 12.10 16.13
N PRO A 23 16.83 13.33 16.36
CA PRO A 23 16.20 13.68 17.64
C PRO A 23 15.03 12.77 18.01
N LEU A 24 14.19 12.40 17.05
CA LEU A 24 13.04 11.52 17.30
C LEU A 24 13.49 10.11 17.71
N ARG A 25 14.51 9.56 17.04
CA ARG A 25 15.07 8.24 17.33
C ARG A 25 15.71 8.21 18.72
N LEU A 26 16.46 9.26 19.09
CA LEU A 26 17.05 9.40 20.42
C LEU A 26 15.96 9.46 21.51
N TRP A 27 14.94 10.30 21.30
CA TRP A 27 13.84 10.43 22.25
C TRP A 27 13.08 9.11 22.45
N LEU A 28 12.74 8.41 21.36
CA LEU A 28 12.06 7.11 21.43
C LEU A 28 12.94 6.06 22.13
N SER A 29 14.24 6.03 21.85
CA SER A 29 15.15 5.07 22.49
C SER A 29 15.25 5.30 24.01
N ALA A 30 15.23 6.56 24.44
CA ALA A 30 15.23 6.92 25.86
C ALA A 30 13.90 6.60 26.55
N LYS A 31 12.76 6.76 25.87
CA LYS A 31 11.42 6.52 26.44
C LYS A 31 10.96 5.07 26.35
N LEU A 32 11.43 4.33 25.34
CA LEU A 32 11.03 2.96 25.02
C LEU A 32 12.27 2.04 24.90
N PRO A 33 13.08 1.87 25.95
CA PRO A 33 14.37 1.17 25.85
C PRO A 33 14.24 -0.34 25.58
N ASN A 34 13.10 -0.95 25.90
CA ASN A 34 12.92 -2.41 25.95
C ASN A 34 12.22 -3.00 24.71
N VAL A 35 12.36 -2.38 23.54
CA VAL A 35 11.71 -2.85 22.30
C VAL A 35 12.20 -4.23 21.83
N LYS A 36 13.46 -4.58 22.09
CA LYS A 36 14.06 -5.85 21.60
C LYS A 36 13.40 -7.10 22.23
N PRO A 37 13.27 -7.23 23.56
CA PRO A 37 12.56 -8.35 24.18
C PRO A 37 11.11 -8.47 23.69
N CYS A 38 10.35 -7.37 23.68
CA CYS A 38 8.96 -7.38 23.22
C CYS A 38 8.83 -7.88 21.77
N PHE A 39 9.72 -7.43 20.89
CA PHE A 39 9.71 -7.88 19.50
C PHE A 39 10.13 -9.34 19.34
N ALA A 40 11.06 -9.82 20.16
CA ALA A 40 11.46 -11.23 20.16
C ALA A 40 10.31 -12.15 20.62
N GLU A 41 9.57 -11.76 21.67
CA GLU A 41 8.38 -12.49 22.13
C GLU A 41 7.28 -12.48 21.07
N PHE A 42 7.01 -11.33 20.47
CA PHE A 42 6.07 -11.20 19.35
C PHE A 42 6.44 -12.13 18.19
N ARG A 43 7.71 -12.13 17.77
CA ARG A 43 8.20 -13.02 16.70
C ARG A 43 8.07 -14.51 17.05
N LYS A 44 8.21 -14.89 18.33
CA LYS A 44 8.00 -16.28 18.78
C LYS A 44 6.52 -16.68 18.79
N ALA A 45 5.65 -15.75 19.14
CA ALA A 45 4.21 -15.97 19.24
C ALA A 45 3.54 -16.10 17.86
N ILE A 46 4.08 -15.45 16.82
CA ILE A 46 3.50 -15.45 15.49
C ILE A 46 4.12 -16.54 14.61
N ARG A 47 3.27 -17.44 14.12
CA ARG A 47 3.61 -18.35 13.02
C ARG A 47 3.24 -17.67 11.70
N HIS A 48 4.24 -17.38 10.88
CA HIS A 48 4.03 -16.78 9.56
C HIS A 48 3.77 -17.87 8.52
N SER A 49 2.52 -18.09 8.15
CA SER A 49 2.23 -18.71 6.85
C SER A 49 2.47 -17.67 5.76
N CYS A 50 3.71 -17.56 5.28
CA CYS A 50 4.03 -16.70 4.15
C CYS A 50 3.65 -17.39 2.84
N ILE A 51 3.15 -16.61 1.89
CA ILE A 51 3.04 -17.03 0.49
C ILE A 51 4.40 -16.76 -0.15
N GLU A 52 4.96 -17.75 -0.85
CA GLU A 52 6.18 -17.54 -1.62
C GLU A 52 5.85 -16.67 -2.85
N PRO A 53 6.47 -15.50 -3.00
CA PRO A 53 6.19 -14.64 -4.14
C PRO A 53 6.74 -15.27 -5.43
N PRO A 54 6.07 -15.05 -6.57
CA PRO A 54 6.61 -15.47 -7.87
C PRO A 54 8.00 -14.88 -8.13
N THR A 55 8.87 -15.65 -8.79
CA THR A 55 10.21 -15.19 -9.13
C THR A 55 10.16 -14.02 -10.12
N GLY A 56 10.89 -12.95 -9.83
CA GLY A 56 11.00 -11.79 -10.73
C GLY A 56 9.83 -10.81 -10.66
N LEU A 57 8.82 -11.06 -9.81
CA LEU A 57 7.72 -10.12 -9.62
C LEU A 57 8.21 -8.86 -8.86
N PRO A 58 7.92 -7.64 -9.34
CA PRO A 58 8.22 -6.42 -8.59
C PRO A 58 7.45 -6.38 -7.27
N THR A 59 8.14 -6.62 -6.16
CA THR A 59 7.53 -6.73 -4.83
C THR A 59 6.91 -5.42 -4.35
N GLY A 60 7.48 -4.27 -4.74
CA GLY A 60 6.93 -2.95 -4.47
C GLY A 60 5.56 -2.75 -5.13
N THR A 61 5.46 -3.06 -6.43
CA THR A 61 4.20 -2.98 -7.18
C THR A 61 3.15 -3.93 -6.61
N ALA A 62 3.51 -5.18 -6.34
CA ALA A 62 2.60 -6.16 -5.76
C ALA A 62 2.06 -5.72 -4.40
N GLY A 63 2.92 -5.15 -3.54
CA GLY A 63 2.51 -4.63 -2.25
C GLY A 63 1.56 -3.44 -2.35
N ALA A 64 1.84 -2.49 -3.25
CA ALA A 64 0.96 -1.35 -3.50
C ALA A 64 -0.39 -1.78 -4.13
N ALA A 65 -0.37 -2.74 -5.06
CA ALA A 65 -1.59 -3.27 -5.67
C ALA A 65 -2.46 -4.00 -4.64
N PHE A 66 -1.84 -4.72 -3.70
CA PHE A 66 -2.55 -5.32 -2.58
C PHE A 66 -3.17 -4.26 -1.65
N ASP A 67 -2.45 -3.18 -1.35
CA ASP A 67 -3.00 -2.05 -0.57
C ASP A 67 -4.24 -1.45 -1.24
N TYR A 68 -4.20 -1.19 -2.55
CA TYR A 68 -5.37 -0.77 -3.33
C TYR A 68 -6.55 -1.72 -3.18
N LEU A 69 -6.32 -3.03 -3.31
CA LEU A 69 -7.36 -4.03 -3.18
C LEU A 69 -8.00 -4.01 -1.78
N LEU A 70 -7.18 -3.85 -0.73
CA LEU A 70 -7.65 -3.72 0.65
C LEU A 70 -8.47 -2.44 0.84
N ARG A 71 -8.04 -1.30 0.29
CA ARG A 71 -8.78 -0.04 0.35
C ARG A 71 -10.13 -0.14 -0.34
N TYR A 72 -10.19 -0.72 -1.53
CA TYR A 72 -11.46 -0.98 -2.22
C TYR A 72 -12.36 -1.87 -1.40
N ARG A 73 -11.86 -2.96 -0.82
CA ARG A 73 -12.64 -3.81 0.08
C ARG A 73 -13.14 -3.08 1.32
N LEU A 74 -12.29 -2.29 1.98
CA LEU A 74 -12.63 -1.57 3.20
C LEU A 74 -13.50 -0.33 2.96
N GLY A 75 -13.65 0.08 1.71
CA GLY A 75 -14.55 1.18 1.33
C GLY A 75 -13.91 2.56 1.48
N ALA A 76 -12.64 2.69 1.10
CA ALA A 76 -12.03 4.01 0.92
C ALA A 76 -12.87 4.87 -0.03
N GLU A 77 -13.10 6.13 0.35
CA GLU A 77 -13.80 7.11 -0.50
C GLU A 77 -12.96 7.44 -1.74
N ASP A 78 -11.67 7.74 -1.53
CA ASP A 78 -10.71 7.99 -2.61
C ASP A 78 -9.44 7.15 -2.45
N PRO A 79 -9.44 5.88 -2.92
CA PRO A 79 -8.25 5.06 -2.85
C PRO A 79 -7.14 5.54 -3.81
N ALA A 80 -7.46 6.30 -4.86
CA ALA A 80 -6.63 6.45 -6.06
C ALA A 80 -5.82 7.75 -6.14
N GLU A 81 -5.88 8.62 -5.14
CA GLU A 81 -5.20 9.92 -5.12
C GLU A 81 -3.73 9.85 -5.58
N LEU A 82 -2.93 8.93 -5.03
CA LEU A 82 -1.51 8.79 -5.40
C LEU A 82 -1.29 8.31 -6.84
N ALA A 83 -2.20 7.50 -7.37
CA ALA A 83 -2.15 7.07 -8.77
C ALA A 83 -2.51 8.24 -9.71
N VAL A 84 -3.49 9.06 -9.33
CA VAL A 84 -3.87 10.26 -10.08
C VAL A 84 -2.73 11.29 -10.10
N ILE A 85 -2.03 11.49 -8.98
CA ILE A 85 -0.81 12.31 -8.95
C ILE A 85 0.25 11.70 -9.87
N GLY A 86 0.47 10.39 -9.79
CA GLY A 86 1.45 9.69 -10.60
C GLY A 86 1.19 9.77 -12.11
N SER A 87 -0.07 9.76 -12.54
CA SER A 87 -0.41 9.88 -13.96
C SER A 87 -0.06 11.24 -14.56
N ALA A 88 -0.08 12.30 -13.75
CA ALA A 88 0.34 13.63 -14.16
C ALA A 88 1.88 13.80 -14.22
N LEU A 89 2.64 12.85 -13.67
CA LEU A 89 4.11 12.85 -13.67
C LEU A 89 4.71 12.05 -14.83
N THR A 90 3.88 11.60 -15.77
CA THR A 90 4.37 11.00 -17.02
C THR A 90 4.97 12.08 -17.93
N ASP A 91 5.65 11.72 -19.02
CA ASP A 91 6.32 12.73 -19.85
C ASP A 91 5.33 13.75 -20.44
N GLN A 92 5.83 14.92 -20.88
CA GLN A 92 4.98 16.06 -21.29
C GLN A 92 3.95 15.79 -22.40
N LYS A 93 4.00 14.61 -23.05
CA LYS A 93 3.07 14.21 -24.12
C LYS A 93 2.01 13.21 -23.64
N ARG A 94 2.03 12.81 -22.38
CA ARG A 94 1.16 11.81 -21.77
C ARG A 94 0.47 12.49 -20.59
N ASP A 95 -0.80 12.83 -20.74
CA ASP A 95 -1.65 13.13 -19.60
C ASP A 95 -2.72 12.06 -19.54
N TRP A 96 -2.49 11.07 -18.70
CA TRP A 96 -3.40 9.94 -18.52
C TRP A 96 -4.32 10.12 -17.31
N THR A 97 -4.36 11.32 -16.73
CA THR A 97 -5.09 11.61 -15.50
C THR A 97 -6.58 11.28 -15.63
N SER A 98 -7.21 11.66 -16.75
CA SER A 98 -8.62 11.34 -17.01
C SER A 98 -8.85 9.83 -17.10
N THR A 99 -7.98 9.08 -17.78
CA THR A 99 -8.07 7.62 -17.88
C THR A 99 -7.91 6.96 -16.50
N VAL A 100 -6.98 7.42 -15.67
CA VAL A 100 -6.76 6.87 -14.32
C VAL A 100 -7.93 7.19 -13.39
N VAL A 101 -8.51 8.39 -13.47
CA VAL A 101 -9.74 8.75 -12.73
C VAL A 101 -10.90 7.86 -13.14
N ASN A 102 -11.09 7.63 -14.45
CA ASN A 102 -12.14 6.77 -14.97
C ASN A 102 -11.95 5.31 -14.53
N LEU A 103 -10.73 4.79 -14.59
CA LEU A 103 -10.39 3.47 -14.06
C LEU A 103 -10.73 3.38 -12.57
N ALA A 104 -10.30 4.36 -11.76
CA ALA A 104 -10.55 4.34 -10.32
C ALA A 104 -12.04 4.34 -9.96
N ALA A 105 -12.86 5.07 -10.73
CA ALA A 105 -14.31 5.06 -10.62
C ALA A 105 -14.91 3.70 -10.98
N GLU A 106 -14.50 3.11 -12.10
CA GLU A 106 -14.95 1.77 -12.51
C GLU A 106 -14.60 0.70 -11.46
N LEU A 107 -13.39 0.74 -10.91
CA LEU A 107 -12.98 -0.18 -9.85
C LEU A 107 -13.81 -0.02 -8.58
N ARG A 108 -14.24 1.21 -8.26
CA ARG A 108 -15.15 1.48 -7.12
C ARG A 108 -16.50 0.80 -7.33
N ASP A 109 -17.05 0.87 -8.54
CA ASP A 109 -18.32 0.23 -8.88
C ASP A 109 -18.21 -1.30 -8.82
N ILE A 110 -17.14 -1.86 -9.38
CA ILE A 110 -16.85 -3.32 -9.30
C ILE A 110 -16.72 -3.75 -7.84
N ALA A 111 -15.97 -3.02 -7.04
CA ALA A 111 -15.81 -3.32 -5.62
C ALA A 111 -17.13 -3.22 -4.86
N SER A 112 -17.99 -2.25 -5.19
CA SER A 112 -19.32 -2.10 -4.59
C SER A 112 -20.21 -3.32 -4.88
N VAL A 113 -20.30 -3.74 -6.15
CA VAL A 113 -21.06 -4.94 -6.56
C VAL A 113 -20.51 -6.19 -5.89
N TRP A 114 -19.18 -6.33 -5.84
CA TRP A 114 -18.56 -7.47 -5.18
C TRP A 114 -18.86 -7.51 -3.68
N LYS A 115 -18.91 -6.36 -3.00
CA LYS A 115 -19.31 -6.30 -1.58
C LYS A 115 -20.74 -6.76 -1.36
N THR A 116 -21.68 -6.30 -2.18
CA THR A 116 -23.10 -6.62 -2.02
C THR A 116 -23.44 -8.04 -2.43
N SER A 117 -22.58 -8.70 -3.23
CA SER A 117 -22.73 -10.11 -3.61
C SER A 117 -22.60 -11.11 -2.46
N GLY A 118 -22.07 -10.70 -1.30
CA GLY A 118 -21.76 -11.60 -0.17
C GLY A 118 -20.55 -12.51 -0.39
N GLN A 119 -19.81 -12.34 -1.51
CA GLN A 119 -18.68 -13.20 -1.87
C GLN A 119 -17.32 -12.69 -1.38
N LEU A 120 -17.26 -11.56 -0.67
CA LEU A 120 -16.00 -10.93 -0.24
C LEU A 120 -15.06 -11.91 0.47
N ASP A 121 -15.57 -12.77 1.35
CA ASP A 121 -14.74 -13.64 2.19
C ASP A 121 -14.51 -15.03 1.61
N THR A 122 -15.30 -15.40 0.60
CA THR A 122 -15.36 -16.77 0.06
C THR A 122 -14.82 -16.87 -1.37
N SER A 123 -14.57 -15.74 -2.03
CA SER A 123 -14.10 -15.69 -3.40
C SER A 123 -12.80 -14.88 -3.55
N GLN A 124 -12.12 -15.13 -4.67
CA GLN A 124 -11.05 -14.26 -5.14
C GLN A 124 -11.62 -12.91 -5.58
N PRO A 125 -10.82 -11.82 -5.58
CA PRO A 125 -11.23 -10.57 -6.16
C PRO A 125 -11.61 -10.73 -7.65
N PRO A 126 -12.60 -9.97 -8.16
CA PRO A 126 -12.85 -9.89 -9.59
C PRO A 126 -11.56 -9.59 -10.35
N ALA A 127 -11.33 -10.29 -11.47
CA ALA A 127 -10.07 -10.16 -12.23
C ALA A 127 -9.77 -8.70 -12.59
N LYS A 128 -10.77 -7.98 -13.12
CA LYS A 128 -10.67 -6.56 -13.47
C LYS A 128 -10.33 -5.67 -12.27
N LEU A 129 -10.79 -6.02 -11.06
CA LEU A 129 -10.43 -5.31 -9.84
C LEU A 129 -8.94 -5.51 -9.50
N ALA A 130 -8.44 -6.74 -9.56
CA ALA A 130 -7.03 -7.03 -9.27
C ALA A 130 -6.10 -6.40 -10.32
N GLU A 131 -6.44 -6.49 -11.60
CA GLU A 131 -5.71 -5.85 -12.72
C GLU A 131 -5.70 -4.34 -12.60
N GLY A 132 -6.84 -3.74 -12.25
CA GLY A 132 -6.92 -2.31 -12.01
C GLY A 132 -6.09 -1.85 -10.81
N CYS A 133 -6.12 -2.60 -9.71
CA CYS A 133 -5.27 -2.31 -8.55
C CYS A 133 -3.77 -2.38 -8.91
N TRP A 134 -3.39 -3.30 -9.80
CA TRP A 134 -2.03 -3.36 -10.33
C TRP A 134 -1.68 -2.12 -11.16
N ALA A 135 -2.58 -1.68 -12.04
CA ALA A 135 -2.37 -0.46 -12.82
C ALA A 135 -2.22 0.78 -11.91
N LEU A 136 -3.08 0.94 -10.90
CA LEU A 136 -2.98 2.05 -9.93
C LEU A 136 -1.65 2.02 -9.14
N ALA A 137 -1.15 0.82 -8.82
CA ALA A 137 0.14 0.65 -8.17
C ALA A 137 1.31 1.16 -9.04
N LEU A 138 1.30 0.88 -10.35
CA LEU A 138 2.32 1.37 -11.28
C LEU A 138 2.37 2.91 -11.34
N PHE A 139 1.22 3.57 -11.28
CA PHE A 139 1.17 5.03 -11.20
C PHE A 139 1.65 5.58 -9.86
N THR A 140 1.29 4.90 -8.76
CA THR A 140 1.74 5.27 -7.42
C THR A 140 3.26 5.19 -7.28
N GLU A 141 3.90 4.25 -7.99
CA GLU A 141 5.36 4.20 -8.04
C GLU A 141 5.98 5.47 -8.62
N LEU A 142 5.35 6.06 -9.66
CA LEU A 142 5.80 7.33 -10.23
C LEU A 142 5.69 8.47 -9.22
N SER A 143 4.58 8.55 -8.48
CA SER A 143 4.41 9.58 -7.43
C SER A 143 5.39 9.40 -6.27
N ARG A 144 5.90 8.17 -6.08
CA ARG A 144 6.96 7.82 -5.13
C ARG A 144 8.38 7.95 -5.70
N GLY A 145 8.53 8.51 -6.91
CA GLY A 145 9.81 8.84 -7.50
C GLY A 145 10.49 7.69 -8.26
N VAL A 146 9.77 6.62 -8.61
CA VAL A 146 10.29 5.64 -9.58
C VAL A 146 10.35 6.32 -10.96
N PRO A 147 11.52 6.33 -11.63
CA PRO A 147 11.62 6.93 -12.96
C PRO A 147 10.69 6.26 -13.98
N PHE A 148 10.02 7.05 -14.80
CA PHE A 148 9.07 6.58 -15.80
C PHE A 148 9.69 5.54 -16.75
N GLU A 149 10.96 5.72 -17.11
CA GLU A 149 11.72 4.83 -18.00
C GLU A 149 11.91 3.42 -17.42
N ARG A 150 11.73 3.26 -16.10
CA ARG A 150 11.80 1.96 -15.41
C ARG A 150 10.42 1.36 -15.15
N SER A 151 9.34 2.10 -15.42
CA SER A 151 7.98 1.63 -15.24
C SER A 151 7.51 0.78 -16.42
N ALA A 152 6.63 -0.19 -16.16
CA ALA A 152 5.91 -0.92 -17.20
C ALA A 152 5.03 0.00 -18.06
N LEU A 153 4.61 1.15 -17.50
CA LEU A 153 3.84 2.18 -18.19
C LEU A 153 4.55 2.73 -19.45
N ARG A 154 5.88 2.64 -19.52
CA ARG A 154 6.66 3.14 -20.68
C ARG A 154 6.32 2.45 -22.01
N SER A 155 5.73 1.25 -21.98
CA SER A 155 5.35 0.52 -23.19
C SER A 155 4.09 1.07 -23.85
N LEU A 156 3.40 2.02 -23.20
CA LEU A 156 2.15 2.59 -23.68
C LEU A 156 2.38 3.85 -24.54
N GLY A 157 1.47 4.05 -25.49
CA GLY A 157 1.44 5.22 -26.36
C GLY A 157 1.00 6.50 -25.64
N SER A 158 0.96 7.63 -26.36
CA SER A 158 0.48 8.90 -25.78
C SER A 158 -0.99 8.85 -25.37
N GLU A 159 -1.80 8.12 -26.14
CA GLU A 159 -3.19 7.82 -25.81
C GLU A 159 -3.26 6.44 -25.15
N VAL A 160 -3.97 6.35 -24.02
CA VAL A 160 -4.12 5.11 -23.27
C VAL A 160 -5.58 4.85 -22.94
N SER A 161 -6.02 3.62 -23.18
CA SER A 161 -7.33 3.11 -22.74
C SER A 161 -7.20 2.39 -21.40
N THR A 162 -8.32 2.28 -20.68
CA THR A 162 -8.41 1.46 -19.46
C THR A 162 -7.95 0.02 -19.72
N ASP A 163 -8.39 -0.60 -20.81
CA ASP A 163 -8.02 -1.98 -21.16
C ASP A 163 -6.50 -2.14 -21.36
N ALA A 164 -5.84 -1.13 -21.97
CA ALA A 164 -4.39 -1.14 -22.12
C ALA A 164 -3.66 -1.10 -20.76
N LEU A 165 -4.19 -0.36 -19.78
CA LEU A 165 -3.66 -0.34 -18.42
C LEU A 165 -3.82 -1.68 -17.71
N LEU A 166 -4.99 -2.33 -17.84
CA LEU A 166 -5.27 -3.62 -17.22
C LEU A 166 -4.34 -4.72 -17.74
N MET A 167 -4.02 -4.70 -19.03
CA MET A 167 -3.10 -5.65 -19.66
C MET A 167 -1.65 -5.56 -19.16
N LEU A 168 -1.26 -4.49 -18.44
CA LEU A 168 0.08 -4.39 -17.84
C LEU A 168 0.27 -5.31 -16.64
N ALA A 169 -0.80 -5.85 -16.07
CA ALA A 169 -0.70 -6.74 -14.93
C ALA A 169 -0.20 -8.13 -15.36
N PRO A 170 0.97 -8.59 -14.90
CA PRO A 170 1.43 -9.93 -15.20
C PRO A 170 0.50 -10.95 -14.54
N ARG A 171 0.17 -12.04 -15.24
CA ARG A 171 -0.72 -13.09 -14.72
C ARG A 171 -0.29 -13.62 -13.37
N SER A 172 1.02 -13.85 -13.20
CA SER A 172 1.59 -14.30 -11.92
C SER A 172 1.40 -13.29 -10.79
N GLY A 173 1.39 -11.99 -11.08
CA GLY A 173 1.09 -10.94 -10.11
C GLY A 173 -0.36 -10.95 -9.67
N ILE A 174 -1.29 -11.17 -10.60
CA ILE A 174 -2.73 -11.30 -10.30
C ILE A 174 -3.01 -12.54 -9.46
N ASP A 175 -2.41 -13.68 -9.81
CA ASP A 175 -2.56 -14.90 -9.03
C ASP A 175 -1.98 -14.75 -7.61
N ASP A 176 -0.88 -14.01 -7.44
CA ASP A 176 -0.29 -13.69 -6.13
C ASP A 176 -1.18 -12.75 -5.31
N LEU A 177 -1.74 -11.69 -5.93
CA LEU A 177 -2.71 -10.80 -5.28
C LEU A 177 -3.95 -11.56 -4.79
N ALA A 178 -4.47 -12.49 -5.59
CA ALA A 178 -5.61 -13.32 -5.19
C ALA A 178 -5.27 -14.20 -3.97
N ARG A 179 -4.06 -14.77 -3.92
CA ARG A 179 -3.59 -15.55 -2.76
C ARG A 179 -3.42 -14.68 -1.52
N LEU A 180 -2.81 -13.51 -1.66
CA LEU A 180 -2.65 -12.53 -0.57
C LEU A 180 -4.02 -12.14 -0.01
N TYR A 181 -4.98 -11.83 -0.88
CA TYR A 181 -6.35 -11.51 -0.50
C TYR A 181 -7.06 -12.63 0.28
N LEU A 182 -6.98 -13.87 -0.21
CA LEU A 182 -7.56 -15.02 0.49
C LEU A 182 -6.87 -15.32 1.83
N SER A 183 -5.59 -14.97 1.96
CA SER A 183 -4.87 -15.08 3.23
C SER A 183 -5.33 -14.01 4.23
N SER A 184 -5.47 -12.75 3.78
CA SER A 184 -5.99 -11.67 4.61
C SER A 184 -7.45 -11.85 4.98
N SER A 185 -8.27 -12.54 4.17
CA SER A 185 -9.65 -12.88 4.55
C SER A 185 -9.77 -13.87 5.69
N LYS A 186 -8.76 -14.70 5.91
CA LYS A 186 -8.71 -15.64 7.04
C LYS A 186 -8.16 -15.03 8.31
N THR A 187 -7.44 -13.92 8.22
CA THR A 187 -6.62 -13.39 9.33
C THR A 187 -6.93 -11.92 9.62
N LEU A 188 -6.59 -11.03 8.69
CA LEU A 188 -6.76 -9.59 8.82
C LEU A 188 -8.23 -9.18 8.97
N PHE A 189 -9.13 -9.64 8.09
CA PHE A 189 -10.52 -9.18 8.15
C PHE A 189 -11.27 -9.65 9.39
N PRO A 190 -11.14 -10.90 9.86
CA PRO A 190 -11.70 -11.30 11.15
C PRO A 190 -11.17 -10.45 12.31
N TYR A 191 -9.87 -10.14 12.30
CA TYR A 191 -9.25 -9.26 13.30
C TYR A 191 -9.84 -7.84 13.30
N LEU A 192 -10.07 -7.26 12.11
CA LEU A 192 -10.67 -5.94 11.95
C LEU A 192 -12.17 -5.93 12.30
N SER A 193 -12.92 -6.95 11.89
CA SER A 193 -14.36 -7.10 12.16
C SER A 193 -14.65 -7.29 13.64
N GLY A 194 -13.74 -7.95 14.38
CA GLY A 194 -13.83 -8.09 15.83
C GLY A 194 -13.64 -6.77 16.61
N ARG A 195 -13.28 -5.66 15.95
CA ARG A 195 -13.02 -4.37 16.58
C ARG A 195 -14.17 -3.39 16.35
N ARG A 196 -14.52 -2.67 17.41
CA ARG A 196 -15.49 -1.57 17.35
C ARG A 196 -14.82 -0.29 16.84
N GLY A 197 -15.62 0.59 16.25
CA GLY A 197 -15.20 1.91 15.81
C GLY A 197 -15.02 2.05 14.30
N THR A 198 -14.76 3.29 13.89
CA THR A 198 -14.63 3.70 12.49
C THR A 198 -13.35 3.15 11.87
N VAL A 199 -13.43 2.86 10.57
CA VAL A 199 -12.28 2.55 9.71
C VAL A 199 -11.81 3.87 9.09
N VAL A 200 -10.55 4.22 9.29
CA VAL A 200 -9.90 5.36 8.63
C VAL A 200 -8.72 4.82 7.84
N LEU A 201 -8.71 5.02 6.53
CA LEU A 201 -7.69 4.49 5.61
C LEU A 201 -6.71 5.59 5.24
N GLY A 202 -5.41 5.28 5.25
CA GLY A 202 -4.36 6.24 4.96
C GLY A 202 -4.37 7.52 5.80
N PRO A 203 -4.70 7.51 7.12
CA PRO A 203 -4.74 8.74 7.89
C PRO A 203 -3.39 9.43 7.92
N THR A 204 -3.40 10.75 7.70
CA THR A 204 -2.27 11.62 8.01
C THR A 204 -2.43 12.16 9.42
N PHE A 205 -1.33 12.24 10.17
CA PHE A 205 -1.33 12.81 11.51
C PHE A 205 -1.05 14.32 11.43
N GLY A 206 -1.96 15.14 11.97
CA GLY A 206 -1.80 16.59 12.11
C GLY A 206 -0.75 17.01 13.15
N ALA A 207 0.39 16.32 13.20
CA ALA A 207 1.49 16.58 14.10
C ALA A 207 2.58 17.42 13.43
N SER A 208 3.46 18.03 14.23
CA SER A 208 4.60 18.79 13.71
C SER A 208 5.62 17.93 12.95
N ILE A 209 5.57 16.61 13.13
CA ILE A 209 6.35 15.62 12.40
C ILE A 209 5.40 14.91 11.43
N PRO A 210 5.57 15.06 10.11
CA PRO A 210 4.69 14.41 9.14
C PRO A 210 4.76 12.88 9.28
N GLY A 211 3.60 12.24 9.39
CA GLY A 211 3.50 10.78 9.44
C GLY A 211 2.13 10.31 8.96
N ASP A 212 2.12 9.07 8.49
CA ASP A 212 0.96 8.35 7.97
C ASP A 212 0.89 6.94 8.55
N ALA A 213 -0.26 6.29 8.38
CA ALA A 213 -0.45 4.87 8.64
C ALA A 213 -1.34 4.28 7.55
N ASP A 214 -1.28 2.97 7.34
CA ASP A 214 -2.13 2.32 6.32
C ASP A 214 -3.61 2.34 6.74
N LEU A 215 -3.90 2.04 8.02
CA LEU A 215 -5.27 1.90 8.53
C LEU A 215 -5.36 2.21 10.03
N ILE A 216 -6.46 2.84 10.44
CA ILE A 216 -6.92 2.88 11.83
C ILE A 216 -8.30 2.23 11.92
N LYS A 217 -8.48 1.32 12.87
CA LYS A 217 -9.79 0.75 13.25
C LYS A 217 -10.06 1.03 14.72
N GLY A 218 -10.98 1.96 14.98
CA GLY A 218 -11.25 2.43 16.35
C GLY A 218 -10.00 3.06 16.96
N THR A 219 -9.43 2.42 17.99
CA THR A 219 -8.19 2.86 18.66
C THR A 219 -6.95 2.08 18.22
N THR A 220 -7.08 1.19 17.23
CA THR A 220 -5.98 0.35 16.74
C THR A 220 -5.40 0.93 15.45
N LEU A 221 -4.12 1.28 15.46
CA LEU A 221 -3.33 1.53 14.26
C LEU A 221 -2.87 0.20 13.66
N VAL A 222 -3.04 0.04 12.36
CA VAL A 222 -2.69 -1.15 11.59
C VAL A 222 -1.77 -0.72 10.45
N GLU A 223 -0.56 -1.24 10.47
CA GLU A 223 0.41 -1.15 9.37
C GLU A 223 0.38 -2.46 8.59
N LEU A 224 0.29 -2.38 7.27
CA LEU A 224 0.17 -3.50 6.36
C LEU A 224 1.45 -3.62 5.53
N LYS A 225 2.12 -4.76 5.68
CA LYS A 225 3.25 -5.12 4.81
C LYS A 225 2.90 -6.40 4.07
N ALA A 226 2.71 -6.28 2.76
CA ALA A 226 2.45 -7.41 1.88
C ALA A 226 3.66 -8.33 1.71
N THR A 227 4.86 -7.82 2.00
CA THR A 227 6.11 -8.54 1.88
C THR A 227 6.82 -8.59 3.23
N VAL A 228 7.42 -9.75 3.51
CA VAL A 228 8.36 -9.92 4.62
C VAL A 228 9.74 -9.86 3.99
N ASP A 229 10.60 -8.95 4.44
CA ASP A 229 11.98 -8.92 4.01
C ASP A 229 12.60 -10.32 4.14
N ARG A 230 13.42 -10.73 3.16
CA ARG A 230 14.22 -11.95 3.30
C ARG A 230 14.97 -11.86 4.63
N ARG A 231 14.75 -12.84 5.51
CA ARG A 231 15.61 -13.02 6.69
C ARG A 231 17.06 -12.93 6.23
N ARG A 232 17.86 -12.07 6.86
CA ARG A 232 19.30 -12.11 6.67
C ARG A 232 19.76 -13.55 6.99
N ARG A 233 20.76 -14.06 6.27
CA ARG A 233 21.28 -15.43 6.50
C ARG A 233 21.74 -15.66 7.95
N ASP A 234 21.98 -14.60 8.70
CA ASP A 234 22.36 -14.62 10.12
C ASP A 234 21.17 -14.68 11.11
N GLY A 235 19.93 -14.71 10.63
CA GLY A 235 18.75 -14.82 11.48
C GLY A 235 18.31 -13.52 12.17
N THR A 236 18.83 -12.35 11.77
CA THR A 236 18.35 -11.04 12.24
C THR A 236 17.25 -10.43 11.37
#